data_AF-A0A0F9RZW1-F1
#
_entry.id   AF-A0A0F9RZW1-F1
#
_cell.length_a   1.000
_cell.length_b   1.000
_cell.length_c   1.000
_cell.angle_alpha   90.00
_cell.angle_beta   90.00
_cell.angle_gamma   90.00
#
_symmetry.space_group_name_H-M   'P 1'
#
loop_
_entity.id
_entity.type
_entity.pdbx_description
1 polymer ?
#
loop_
_entity_poly.entity_id
_entity_poly.type
_entity_poly.pdbx_seq_one_letter_code
_entity_poly.pdbx_strand_id
1 'polypeptide(L)'
;MGESEGEKSCIGCVFRDVNSDCVNGTFDCEDHDHYTPTNKGRKFDKGKTQWHKAPWDLFEKIVESVMKHPDYRWDLIPFEPLENLVEILTYGAKKYEANNWQGVEPLRYFDALIRHLIEDFIRNEDNDQESKKGHAKHMHCNAMFLDWIKTQMEKEKCPKE
;
A
#
# COMPACT_ATOMS: atom_id res chain seq x y z
N MET A 1 -24.30 30.82 58.22
CA MET A 1 -25.42 30.90 57.25
C MET A 1 -24.88 31.54 56.00
N GLY A 2 -24.79 30.93 54.82
CA GLY A 2 -25.02 29.57 54.36
C GLY A 2 -24.27 29.42 53.04
N GLU A 3 -23.94 28.18 52.68
CA GLU A 3 -23.28 27.78 51.45
C GLU A 3 -24.19 28.01 50.23
N SER A 4 -23.60 28.31 49.06
CA SER A 4 -24.10 27.82 47.77
C SER A 4 -23.00 27.99 46.71
N GLU A 5 -22.42 26.86 46.31
CA GLU A 5 -21.48 26.74 45.20
C GLU A 5 -22.21 27.02 43.87
N GLY A 6 -21.66 27.95 43.08
CA GLY A 6 -22.16 28.29 41.75
C GLY A 6 -21.46 27.45 40.68
N GLU A 7 -22.27 26.66 40.00
CA GLU A 7 -21.95 25.64 39.00
C GLU A 7 -21.18 26.17 37.78
N LYS A 8 -20.11 25.47 37.39
CA LYS A 8 -19.28 25.79 36.21
C LYS A 8 -19.91 25.19 34.96
N SER A 9 -20.50 26.02 34.10
CA SER A 9 -20.92 25.57 32.77
C SER A 9 -19.73 25.60 31.79
N CYS A 10 -19.36 24.42 31.29
CA CYS A 10 -18.38 24.28 30.21
C CYS A 10 -19.10 24.51 28.87
N ILE A 11 -18.74 25.58 28.18
CA ILE A 11 -19.18 25.84 26.80
C ILE A 11 -18.49 24.83 25.87
N GLY A 12 -19.21 23.74 25.57
CA GLY A 12 -19.21 23.01 24.28
C GLY A 12 -18.02 22.11 23.93
N CYS A 13 -18.12 20.81 24.23
CA CYS A 13 -17.44 19.76 23.48
C CYS A 13 -18.27 19.40 22.23
N VAL A 14 -17.80 19.77 21.04
CA VAL A 14 -18.41 19.36 19.77
C VAL A 14 -17.91 17.96 19.42
N PHE A 15 -18.77 16.95 19.47
CA PHE A 15 -18.50 15.64 18.85
C PHE A 15 -19.09 15.60 17.45
N ARG A 16 -18.26 15.19 16.48
CA ARG A 16 -18.62 15.04 15.07
C ARG A 16 -18.91 13.55 14.83
N ASP A 17 -20.16 13.21 14.56
CA ASP A 17 -20.52 11.85 14.13
C ASP A 17 -20.25 11.70 12.62
N VAL A 18 -19.91 10.49 12.18
CA VAL A 18 -19.37 10.20 10.84
C VAL A 18 -20.38 10.28 9.70
N ASN A 19 -21.65 10.59 10.00
CA ASN A 19 -22.69 10.88 9.02
C ASN A 19 -23.32 12.24 9.34
N SER A 20 -22.65 13.30 8.87
CA SER A 20 -22.95 14.74 8.70
C SER A 20 -24.23 15.44 9.20
N ASP A 21 -25.08 14.90 10.06
CA ASP A 21 -26.28 15.60 10.53
C ASP A 21 -26.09 16.12 11.96
N CYS A 22 -25.99 17.44 12.10
CA CYS A 22 -25.97 18.12 13.39
C CYS A 22 -27.33 17.97 14.08
N VAL A 23 -27.42 17.12 15.09
CA VAL A 23 -28.63 17.03 15.93
C VAL A 23 -28.52 18.05 17.06
N ASN A 24 -29.37 19.07 17.05
CA ASN A 24 -29.50 20.01 18.18
C ASN A 24 -30.20 19.29 19.33
N GLY A 25 -29.43 18.71 20.25
CA GLY A 25 -29.93 18.19 21.52
C GLY A 25 -29.48 19.06 22.68
N THR A 26 -30.42 19.75 23.34
CA THR A 26 -30.21 20.23 24.71
C THR A 26 -30.27 19.02 25.62
N PHE A 27 -29.11 18.53 26.05
CA PHE A 27 -29.05 17.49 27.09
C PHE A 27 -28.86 18.16 28.44
N ASP A 28 -29.92 18.15 29.25
CA ASP A 28 -29.77 18.20 30.71
C ASP A 28 -29.05 16.91 31.12
N CYS A 29 -27.91 17.07 31.78
CA CYS A 29 -27.18 15.96 32.39
C CYS A 29 -27.15 16.13 33.92
N GLU A 30 -28.31 16.35 34.53
CA GLU A 30 -28.54 15.99 35.93
C GLU A 30 -28.66 14.47 36.02
N ASP A 31 -27.52 13.80 35.98
CA ASP A 31 -27.27 12.62 36.79
C ASP A 31 -25.79 12.30 36.64
N HIS A 32 -25.07 12.52 37.73
CA HIS A 32 -23.73 12.00 37.96
C HIS A 32 -23.79 10.46 38.04
N ASP A 33 -24.16 9.80 36.95
CA ASP A 33 -23.66 8.46 36.71
C ASP A 33 -22.18 8.63 36.37
N HIS A 34 -21.35 8.26 37.33
CA HIS A 34 -19.95 7.97 37.07
C HIS A 34 -19.90 7.01 35.87
N TYR A 35 -19.70 7.54 34.66
CA TYR A 35 -19.14 6.78 33.57
C TYR A 35 -17.70 6.48 33.97
N THR A 36 -17.56 5.48 34.84
CA THR A 36 -16.37 4.64 34.78
C THR A 36 -16.45 4.03 33.39
N PRO A 37 -15.46 4.26 32.50
CA PRO A 37 -15.37 3.47 31.30
C PRO A 37 -15.13 2.05 31.79
N THR A 38 -16.21 1.29 32.01
CA THR A 38 -16.09 -0.15 32.13
C THR A 38 -15.33 -0.56 30.88
N ASN A 39 -14.31 -1.40 31.02
CA ASN A 39 -13.49 -1.90 29.92
C ASN A 39 -14.30 -2.75 28.91
N LYS A 40 -15.59 -2.49 28.71
CA LYS A 40 -16.43 -3.10 27.70
C LYS A 40 -16.06 -2.52 26.34
N GLY A 41 -15.16 -3.24 25.65
CA GLY A 41 -14.96 -3.12 24.21
C GLY A 41 -13.60 -2.61 23.74
N ARG A 42 -12.55 -2.55 24.59
CA ARG A 42 -11.20 -2.25 24.07
C ARG A 42 -10.61 -3.47 23.38
N LYS A 43 -10.63 -3.49 22.04
CA LYS A 43 -9.92 -4.49 21.24
C LYS A 43 -8.45 -4.07 21.11
N PHE A 44 -7.57 -4.75 21.83
CA PHE A 44 -6.13 -4.55 21.70
C PHE A 44 -5.63 -5.23 20.42
N ASP A 45 -5.44 -4.45 19.35
CA ASP A 45 -4.92 -4.92 18.06
C ASP A 45 -3.47 -4.48 17.77
N LYS A 46 -2.81 -3.87 18.76
CA LYS A 46 -1.40 -3.48 18.64
C LYS A 46 -0.53 -4.72 18.41
N GLY A 47 0.23 -4.72 17.32
CA GLY A 47 1.11 -5.84 16.92
C GLY A 47 0.43 -6.95 16.11
N LYS A 48 -0.89 -6.90 15.90
CA LYS A 48 -1.57 -7.86 15.02
C LYS A 48 -1.49 -7.42 13.56
N THR A 49 -1.53 -8.39 12.65
CA THR A 49 -1.67 -8.15 11.22
C THR A 49 -2.94 -7.35 10.95
N GLN A 50 -2.78 -6.28 10.19
CA GLN A 50 -3.88 -5.40 9.80
C GLN A 50 -4.46 -5.87 8.47
N TRP A 51 -5.23 -6.96 8.50
CA TRP A 51 -5.78 -7.59 7.29
C TRP A 51 -6.60 -6.65 6.41
N HIS A 52 -7.17 -5.58 6.96
CA HIS A 52 -7.89 -4.57 6.17
C HIS A 52 -6.99 -3.78 5.20
N LYS A 53 -5.66 -3.82 5.38
CA LYS A 53 -4.68 -3.21 4.46
C LYS A 53 -4.32 -4.13 3.30
N ALA A 54 -4.76 -5.39 3.34
CA ALA A 54 -4.56 -6.32 2.26
C ALA A 54 -5.25 -5.76 1.00
N PRO A 55 -4.55 -5.69 -0.14
CA PRO A 55 -5.19 -5.39 -1.41
C PRO A 55 -5.99 -6.63 -1.85
N TRP A 56 -7.25 -6.73 -1.43
CA TRP A 56 -8.09 -7.91 -1.71
C TRP A 56 -8.24 -8.18 -3.21
N ASP A 57 -8.36 -7.14 -4.03
CA ASP A 57 -8.39 -7.26 -5.50
C ASP A 57 -7.11 -7.93 -6.07
N LEU A 58 -5.96 -7.75 -5.41
CA LEU A 58 -4.72 -8.44 -5.80
C LEU A 58 -4.78 -9.91 -5.39
N PHE A 59 -5.30 -10.22 -4.20
CA PHE A 59 -5.49 -11.60 -3.75
C PHE A 59 -6.44 -12.37 -4.68
N GLU A 60 -7.54 -11.76 -5.10
CA GLU A 60 -8.47 -12.36 -6.06
C GLU A 60 -7.75 -12.74 -7.36
N LYS A 61 -6.94 -11.83 -7.93
CA LYS A 61 -6.14 -12.12 -9.13
C LYS A 61 -5.13 -13.24 -8.94
N ILE A 62 -4.50 -13.33 -7.76
CA ILE A 62 -3.59 -14.43 -7.43
C ILE A 62 -4.38 -15.75 -7.39
N VAL A 63 -5.53 -15.77 -6.72
CA VAL A 63 -6.39 -16.97 -6.64
C VAL A 63 -6.85 -17.41 -8.02
N GLU A 64 -7.32 -16.48 -8.86
CA GLU A 64 -7.70 -16.77 -10.25
C GLU A 64 -6.54 -17.38 -11.04
N SER A 65 -5.33 -16.82 -10.88
CA SER A 65 -4.12 -17.32 -11.54
C SER A 65 -3.73 -18.72 -11.07
N VAL A 66 -3.83 -19.00 -9.77
CA VAL A 66 -3.59 -20.32 -9.18
C VAL A 66 -4.61 -21.33 -9.69
N MET A 67 -5.89 -20.96 -9.75
CA MET A 67 -6.95 -21.82 -10.29
C MET A 67 -6.73 -22.14 -11.77
N LYS A 68 -6.23 -21.16 -12.53
CA LYS A 68 -5.90 -21.33 -13.96
C LYS A 68 -4.67 -22.21 -14.18
N HIS A 69 -3.72 -22.20 -13.25
CA HIS A 69 -2.43 -22.90 -13.34
C HIS A 69 -2.14 -23.70 -12.06
N PRO A 70 -2.87 -24.81 -11.82
CA PRO A 70 -2.80 -25.56 -10.55
C PRO A 70 -1.45 -26.27 -10.33
N ASP A 71 -0.68 -26.45 -11.39
CA ASP A 71 0.65 -27.06 -11.42
C ASP A 71 1.78 -26.09 -11.08
N TYR A 72 1.51 -24.77 -11.04
CA TYR A 72 2.52 -23.77 -10.72
C TYR A 72 2.78 -23.66 -9.22
N ARG A 73 4.06 -23.54 -8.86
CA ARG A 73 4.52 -23.44 -7.46
C ARG A 73 4.70 -21.98 -7.04
N TRP A 74 3.58 -21.28 -6.88
CA TRP A 74 3.52 -19.87 -6.45
C TRP A 74 4.15 -19.62 -5.07
N ASP A 75 4.19 -20.65 -4.23
CA ASP A 75 4.79 -20.64 -2.89
C ASP A 75 6.32 -20.53 -2.89
N LEU A 76 6.97 -20.74 -4.05
CA LEU A 76 8.44 -20.61 -4.16
C LEU A 76 8.91 -19.17 -4.36
N ILE A 77 7.99 -18.22 -4.52
CA ILE A 77 8.36 -16.82 -4.73
C ILE A 77 8.79 -16.20 -3.40
N PRO A 78 10.06 -15.80 -3.22
CA PRO A 78 10.49 -15.09 -2.03
C PRO A 78 9.83 -13.71 -1.96
N PHE A 79 9.42 -13.29 -0.77
CA PHE A 79 8.64 -12.06 -0.61
C PHE A 79 9.52 -10.81 -0.65
N GLU A 80 10.76 -10.89 -0.15
CA GLU A 80 11.67 -9.75 -0.07
C GLU A 80 12.01 -9.17 -1.46
N PRO A 81 12.30 -9.98 -2.50
CA PRO A 81 12.46 -9.46 -3.87
C PRO A 81 11.19 -8.85 -4.47
N LEU A 82 10.00 -9.34 -4.08
CA LEU A 82 8.73 -8.73 -4.47
C LEU A 82 8.52 -7.36 -3.82
N GLU A 83 8.84 -7.23 -2.53
CA GLU A 83 8.79 -5.94 -1.84
C GLU A 83 9.75 -4.92 -2.50
N ASN A 84 10.95 -5.36 -2.90
CA ASN A 84 11.88 -4.53 -3.65
C ASN A 84 11.28 -4.01 -4.97
N LEU A 85 10.55 -4.87 -5.70
CA LEU A 85 9.85 -4.48 -6.92
C LEU A 85 8.78 -3.42 -6.62
N VAL A 86 7.95 -3.66 -5.60
CA VAL A 86 6.90 -2.72 -5.17
C VAL A 86 7.50 -1.38 -4.74
N GLU A 87 8.65 -1.37 -4.08
CA GLU A 87 9.36 -0.15 -3.70
C GLU A 87 9.78 0.68 -4.92
N ILE A 88 10.37 0.05 -5.94
CA ILE A 88 10.78 0.75 -7.18
C ILE A 88 9.56 1.25 -7.94
N LEU A 89 8.50 0.44 -8.08
CA LEU A 89 7.25 0.85 -8.70
C LEU A 89 6.62 2.05 -7.98
N THR A 90 6.66 2.05 -6.64
CA THR A 90 6.15 3.16 -5.82
C THR A 90 6.98 4.42 -6.01
N TYR A 91 8.31 4.31 -6.08
CA TYR A 91 9.18 5.44 -6.40
C TYR A 91 8.90 5.98 -7.82
N GLY A 92 8.81 5.09 -8.80
CA GLY A 92 8.50 5.43 -10.19
C GLY A 92 7.14 6.10 -10.33
N ALA A 93 6.10 5.60 -9.67
CA ALA A 93 4.76 6.18 -9.69
C ALA A 93 4.73 7.62 -9.15
N LYS A 94 5.53 7.93 -8.12
CA LYS A 94 5.65 9.29 -7.58
C LYS A 94 6.40 10.24 -8.52
N LYS A 95 7.35 9.72 -9.30
CA LYS A 95 8.25 10.52 -10.13
C LYS A 95 7.76 10.69 -11.57
N TYR A 96 7.12 9.65 -12.12
CA TYR A 96 6.79 9.52 -13.53
C TYR A 96 5.31 9.19 -13.77
N GLU A 97 4.46 9.28 -12.75
CA GLU A 97 3.06 8.80 -12.74
C GLU A 97 2.90 7.27 -12.71
N ALA A 98 1.78 6.83 -12.13
CA ALA A 98 1.46 5.41 -12.03
C ALA A 98 1.29 4.77 -13.42
N ASN A 99 1.91 3.60 -13.61
CA ASN A 99 1.84 2.80 -14.85
C ASN A 99 2.36 3.48 -16.14
N ASN A 100 2.94 4.68 -16.07
CA ASN A 100 3.53 5.35 -17.24
C ASN A 100 4.66 4.54 -17.91
N TRP A 101 5.30 3.66 -17.14
CA TRP A 101 6.33 2.74 -17.62
C TRP A 101 5.86 1.84 -18.78
N GLN A 102 4.56 1.54 -18.88
CA GLN A 102 3.99 0.66 -19.90
C GLN A 102 4.08 1.25 -21.32
N GLY A 103 4.18 2.58 -21.46
CA GLY A 103 4.30 3.27 -22.74
C GLY A 103 5.73 3.51 -23.21
N VAL A 104 6.73 3.04 -22.46
CA VAL A 104 8.14 3.28 -22.77
C VAL A 104 8.68 2.18 -23.69
N GLU A 105 9.50 2.61 -24.66
CA GLU A 105 10.13 1.73 -25.64
C GLU A 105 11.06 0.67 -24.98
N PRO A 106 10.96 -0.62 -25.35
CA PRO A 106 11.66 -1.71 -24.64
C PRO A 106 13.18 -1.55 -24.56
N LEU A 107 13.83 -1.01 -25.60
CA LEU A 107 15.29 -0.87 -25.61
C LEU A 107 15.78 0.04 -24.47
N ARG A 108 14.99 1.02 -24.05
CA ARG A 108 15.32 1.88 -22.90
C ARG A 108 15.43 1.09 -21.59
N TYR A 109 14.58 0.07 -21.40
CA TYR A 109 14.65 -0.80 -20.22
C TYR A 109 15.80 -1.80 -20.31
N PHE A 110 16.11 -2.29 -21.51
CA PHE A 110 17.30 -3.10 -21.74
C PHE A 110 18.57 -2.30 -21.37
N ASP A 111 18.72 -1.09 -21.89
CA ASP A 111 19.88 -0.25 -21.58
C ASP A 111 19.94 0.11 -20.09
N ALA A 112 18.81 0.37 -19.45
CA ALA A 112 18.74 0.62 -18.01
C ALA A 112 19.15 -0.61 -17.19
N LEU A 113 18.67 -1.79 -17.55
CA LEU A 113 19.04 -3.06 -16.92
C LEU A 113 20.55 -3.29 -16.98
N ILE A 114 21.15 -3.09 -18.16
CA ILE A 114 22.60 -3.25 -18.34
C ILE A 114 23.38 -2.23 -17.52
N ARG A 115 22.95 -0.97 -17.46
CA ARG A 115 23.60 0.03 -16.60
C ARG A 115 23.59 -0.40 -15.13
N HIS A 116 22.43 -0.78 -14.59
CA HIS A 116 22.37 -1.21 -13.18
C HIS A 116 23.22 -2.45 -12.91
N LEU A 117 23.26 -3.41 -13.85
CA LEU A 117 24.12 -4.58 -13.74
C LEU A 117 25.61 -4.20 -13.69
N ILE A 118 26.05 -3.27 -14.54
CA ILE A 118 27.44 -2.81 -14.57
C ILE A 118 27.80 -2.05 -13.28
N GLU A 119 26.96 -1.13 -12.82
CA GLU A 119 27.22 -0.39 -11.58
C GLU A 119 27.33 -1.35 -10.37
N ASP A 120 26.41 -2.31 -10.26
CA ASP A 120 26.35 -3.25 -9.13
C ASP A 120 27.53 -4.24 -9.15
N PHE A 121 27.71 -4.97 -10.25
CA PHE A 121 28.63 -6.11 -10.29
C PHE A 121 30.06 -5.76 -10.71
N ILE A 122 30.25 -4.71 -11.52
CA ILE A 122 31.57 -4.36 -12.05
C ILE A 122 32.18 -3.22 -11.25
N ARG A 123 31.37 -2.22 -10.88
CA ARG A 123 31.85 -1.04 -10.15
C ARG A 123 31.64 -1.16 -8.64
N ASN A 124 30.91 -2.17 -8.19
CA ASN A 124 30.62 -2.40 -6.77
C ASN A 124 29.96 -1.16 -6.14
N GLU A 125 29.06 -0.51 -6.90
CA GLU A 125 28.18 0.55 -6.42
C GLU A 125 26.84 -0.07 -6.05
N ASP A 126 26.54 -0.17 -4.75
CA ASP A 126 25.34 -0.88 -4.29
C ASP A 126 24.06 -0.12 -4.63
N ASN A 127 24.10 1.23 -4.65
CA ASN A 127 22.92 2.09 -4.75
C ASN A 127 22.96 3.05 -5.93
N ASP A 128 21.84 3.12 -6.64
CA ASP A 128 21.62 4.06 -7.73
C ASP A 128 21.67 5.51 -7.24
N GLN A 129 22.42 6.34 -7.95
CA GLN A 129 22.70 7.71 -7.51
C GLN A 129 21.47 8.61 -7.53
N GLU A 130 20.50 8.33 -8.39
CA GLU A 130 19.30 9.14 -8.56
C GLU A 130 18.24 8.82 -7.50
N SER A 131 17.92 7.53 -7.35
CA SER A 131 16.87 7.04 -6.45
C SER A 131 17.37 6.75 -5.03
N LYS A 132 18.69 6.59 -4.85
CA LYS A 132 19.34 6.10 -3.62
C LYS A 132 18.87 4.70 -3.21
N LYS A 133 18.44 3.89 -4.17
CA LYS A 133 17.97 2.51 -3.97
C LYS A 133 18.91 1.51 -4.64
N GLY A 134 18.91 0.27 -4.13
CA GLY A 134 19.83 -0.77 -4.59
C GLY A 134 19.72 -1.07 -6.09
N HIS A 135 20.85 -1.23 -6.78
CA HIS A 135 20.88 -1.52 -8.23
C HIS A 135 20.15 -2.83 -8.56
N ALA A 136 20.31 -3.88 -7.76
CA ALA A 136 19.58 -5.14 -7.91
C ALA A 136 18.04 -4.96 -7.91
N LYS A 137 17.50 -3.99 -7.16
CA LYS A 137 16.06 -3.70 -7.15
C LYS A 137 15.60 -3.12 -8.50
N HIS A 138 16.38 -2.22 -9.05
CA HIS A 138 16.14 -1.67 -10.39
C HIS A 138 16.29 -2.72 -11.48
N MET A 139 17.27 -3.62 -11.36
CA MET A 139 17.41 -4.75 -12.28
C MET A 139 16.16 -5.62 -12.29
N HIS A 140 15.64 -6.00 -11.11
CA HIS A 140 14.41 -6.78 -11.00
C HIS A 140 13.22 -6.06 -11.65
N CYS A 141 13.07 -4.76 -11.41
CA CYS A 141 12.01 -3.96 -12.00
C CYS A 141 12.11 -3.85 -13.53
N ASN A 142 13.30 -3.59 -14.06
CA ASN A 142 13.52 -3.50 -15.51
C ASN A 142 13.28 -4.85 -16.21
N ALA A 143 13.72 -5.96 -15.61
CA ALA A 143 13.46 -7.30 -16.13
C ALA A 143 11.96 -7.60 -16.19
N MET A 144 11.21 -7.25 -15.13
CA MET A 144 9.76 -7.40 -15.09
C MET A 144 9.07 -6.56 -16.17
N PHE A 145 9.51 -5.31 -16.42
CA PHE A 145 8.98 -4.48 -17.50
C PHE A 145 9.18 -5.12 -18.88
N LEU A 146 10.38 -5.61 -19.17
CA LEU A 146 10.69 -6.27 -20.43
C LEU A 146 9.83 -7.53 -20.63
N ASP A 147 9.69 -8.36 -19.60
CA ASP A 147 8.85 -9.56 -19.62
C ASP A 147 7.36 -9.22 -19.86
N TRP A 148 6.84 -8.22 -19.16
CA TRP A 148 5.47 -7.76 -19.34
C TRP A 148 5.22 -7.24 -20.75
N ILE A 149 6.11 -6.40 -21.29
CA ILE A 149 5.94 -5.85 -22.65
C ILE A 149 5.94 -6.98 -23.67
N LYS A 150 6.87 -7.94 -23.55
CA LYS A 150 6.90 -9.11 -24.43
C LYS A 150 5.60 -9.91 -24.38
N THR A 151 5.06 -10.11 -23.18
CA THR A 151 3.77 -10.79 -22.98
C THR A 151 2.62 -10.04 -23.64
N GLN A 152 2.60 -8.70 -23.63
CA GLN A 152 1.56 -7.94 -24.33
C GLN A 152 1.71 -8.04 -25.86
N MET A 153 2.94 -7.93 -26.38
CA MET A 153 3.21 -8.08 -27.81
C MET A 153 2.79 -9.46 -28.35
N GLU A 154 2.93 -10.52 -27.55
CA GLU A 154 2.47 -11.87 -27.92
C GLU A 154 0.95 -11.97 -27.98
N LYS A 155 0.23 -11.28 -27.08
CA LYS A 155 -1.24 -11.22 -27.10
C LYS A 155 -1.78 -10.47 -28.31
N GLU A 156 -1.10 -9.40 -28.74
CA GLU A 156 -1.50 -8.64 -29.93
C GLU A 156 -1.33 -9.45 -31.23
N LYS A 157 -0.35 -10.35 -31.28
CA LYS A 157 -0.11 -11.23 -32.45
C LYS A 157 -1.15 -12.34 -32.62
N CYS A 158 -1.87 -12.70 -31.55
CA CYS A 158 -2.91 -13.73 -31.57
C CYS A 158 -4.28 -13.05 -31.35
N PRO A 159 -4.87 -12.43 -32.38
CA PRO A 159 -6.20 -11.85 -32.25
C PRO A 159 -7.17 -12.95 -31.82
N LYS A 160 -7.88 -12.72 -30.72
CA LYS A 160 -8.89 -13.65 -30.23
C LYS A 160 -10.01 -13.72 -31.27
N GLU A 161 -10.21 -14.91 -31.84
CA GLU A 161 -11.36 -15.26 -32.69
C GLU A 161 -12.68 -15.17 -31.91
#